data_AF-A0A2J0JHH8-F1
#
_entry.id   AF-A0A2J0JHH8-F1
#
_cell.length_a   1.000
_cell.length_b   1.000
_cell.length_c   1.000
_cell.angle_alpha   90.00
_cell.angle_beta   90.00
_cell.angle_gamma   90.00
#
_symmetry.space_group_name_H-M   'P 1'
#
loop_
_entity.id
_entity.type
_entity.pdbx_description
1 polymer ?
#
loop_
_entity_poly.entity_id
_entity_poly.type
_entity_poly.pdbx_seq_one_letter_code
_entity_poly.pdbx_strand_id
1 'polypeptide(L)'
;MSIILDILNELNNTMINYKGVSVNLFGIPKLSQHKYNSLKSGINQLKKKEFIAKDNSGWFLTPSGKKYIEKKYDSLIQFESQFSKNDSKNLLVMFDIPETKKAEREWLRWHLKKFHYQMIQRSVWRGPSPLPKEF
;
A
#
# COMPACT_ATOMS: atom_id res chain seq x y z
N MET A 1 -8.72 2.98 38.89
CA MET A 1 -8.94 2.99 37.43
C MET A 1 -9.50 1.63 37.03
N SER A 2 -10.34 1.54 35.99
CA SER A 2 -10.90 0.23 35.59
C SER A 2 -9.86 -0.56 34.81
N ILE A 3 -9.84 -1.90 34.98
CA ILE A 3 -8.96 -2.82 34.25
C ILE A 3 -9.03 -2.59 32.73
N ILE A 4 -10.21 -2.21 32.22
CA ILE A 4 -10.42 -1.90 30.80
C ILE A 4 -9.58 -0.70 30.37
N LEU A 5 -9.54 0.37 31.16
CA LEU A 5 -8.71 1.55 30.86
C LEU A 5 -7.23 1.20 30.86
N ASP A 6 -6.79 0.34 31.78
CA ASP A 6 -5.40 -0.08 31.86
C ASP A 6 -4.99 -0.93 30.64
N ILE A 7 -5.86 -1.85 30.22
CA ILE A 7 -5.66 -2.63 28.98
C ILE A 7 -5.61 -1.71 27.75
N LEU A 8 -6.55 -0.76 27.63
CA LEU A 8 -6.56 0.16 26.49
C LEU A 8 -5.30 1.04 26.45
N ASN A 9 -4.82 1.47 27.61
CA ASN A 9 -3.57 2.23 27.71
C ASN A 9 -2.37 1.40 27.27
N GLU A 10 -2.25 0.16 27.71
CA GLU A 10 -1.17 -0.74 27.29
C GLU A 10 -1.20 -1.00 25.77
N LEU A 11 -2.37 -1.31 25.22
CA LEU A 11 -2.53 -1.50 23.77
C LEU A 11 -2.18 -0.24 22.96
N ASN A 12 -2.44 0.94 23.49
CA ASN A 12 -2.06 2.20 22.84
C ASN A 12 -0.56 2.53 23.00
N ASN A 13 0.06 2.14 24.12
CA ASN A 13 1.44 2.48 24.46
C ASN A 13 2.47 1.57 23.80
N THR A 14 2.13 0.32 23.51
CA THR A 14 2.95 -0.58 22.71
C THR A 14 3.26 -0.02 21.31
N MET A 15 4.41 -0.41 20.75
CA MET A 15 4.88 0.04 19.43
C MET A 15 5.46 -1.12 18.66
N ILE A 16 4.98 -1.30 17.43
CA ILE A 16 5.44 -2.31 16.49
C ILE A 16 5.68 -1.66 15.12
N ASN A 17 6.64 -2.18 14.37
CA ASN A 17 6.88 -1.74 13.00
C ASN A 17 6.04 -2.59 12.05
N TYR A 18 5.09 -1.97 11.36
CA TYR A 18 4.23 -2.63 10.38
C TYR A 18 4.30 -1.88 9.05
N LYS A 19 4.65 -2.61 7.98
CA LYS A 19 4.78 -2.06 6.61
C LYS A 19 5.63 -0.78 6.54
N GLY A 20 6.69 -0.70 7.35
CA GLY A 20 7.62 0.44 7.39
C GLY A 20 7.15 1.65 8.21
N VAL A 21 6.07 1.51 9.00
CA VAL A 21 5.56 2.57 9.88
C VAL A 21 5.47 2.05 11.32
N SER A 22 5.82 2.88 12.30
CA SER A 22 5.62 2.57 13.72
C SER A 22 4.15 2.78 14.11
N VAL A 23 3.48 1.71 14.52
CA VAL A 23 2.07 1.69 14.90
C VAL A 23 1.90 1.09 16.29
N ASN A 24 0.79 1.41 16.97
CA ASN A 24 0.40 0.73 18.20
C ASN A 24 -0.28 -0.63 17.91
N LEU A 25 -0.70 -1.38 18.93
CA LEU A 25 -1.39 -2.67 18.73
C LEU A 25 -2.75 -2.55 18.02
N PHE A 26 -3.34 -1.35 17.96
CA PHE A 26 -4.52 -1.07 17.14
C PHE A 26 -4.19 -0.78 15.66
N GLY A 27 -2.91 -0.77 15.29
CA GLY A 27 -2.46 -0.40 13.94
C GLY A 27 -2.52 1.11 13.67
N ILE A 28 -2.75 1.94 14.70
CA ILE A 28 -2.80 3.40 14.57
C ILE A 28 -1.36 3.93 14.55
N PRO A 29 -0.97 4.72 13.54
CA PRO A 29 0.37 5.30 13.47
C PRO A 29 0.61 6.24 14.65
N LYS A 30 1.76 6.08 15.33
CA LYS A 30 2.17 7.02 16.36
C LYS A 30 2.78 8.27 15.75
N LEU A 31 1.92 9.18 15.31
CA LEU A 31 2.33 10.44 14.70
C LEU A 31 3.14 11.33 15.65
N SER A 32 3.04 11.14 16.97
CA SER A 32 3.81 11.89 17.98
C SER A 32 5.33 11.74 17.82
N GLN A 33 5.81 10.66 17.19
CA GLN A 33 7.23 10.45 16.92
C GLN A 33 7.74 11.27 15.73
N HIS A 34 6.84 11.75 14.87
CA HIS A 34 7.24 12.57 13.73
C HIS A 34 7.44 14.02 14.16
N LYS A 35 8.47 14.66 13.59
CA LYS A 35 8.68 16.11 13.74
C LYS A 35 7.42 16.84 13.34
N TYR A 36 6.93 17.73 14.22
CA TYR A 36 5.71 18.53 13.99
C TYR A 36 5.69 19.21 12.60
N ASN A 37 6.84 19.74 12.17
CA ASN A 37 7.00 20.38 10.86
C ASN A 37 6.74 19.43 9.70
N SER A 38 7.12 18.15 9.82
CA SER A 38 6.86 17.14 8.80
C SER A 38 5.36 16.88 8.66
N LEU A 39 4.67 16.67 9.78
CA LEU A 39 3.21 16.48 9.80
C LEU A 39 2.49 17.70 9.24
N LYS A 40 2.88 18.90 9.67
CA LYS A 40 2.32 20.16 9.18
C LYS A 40 2.51 20.31 7.67
N SER A 41 3.68 19.97 7.14
CA SER A 41 3.93 20.00 5.69
C SER A 41 3.05 19.00 4.94
N GLY A 42 2.84 17.80 5.49
CA GLY A 42 1.99 16.77 4.90
C GLY A 42 0.54 17.22 4.83
N ILE A 43 0.01 17.74 5.94
CA ILE A 43 -1.34 18.30 6.04
C ILE A 43 -1.50 19.47 5.06
N ASN A 44 -0.53 20.37 4.98
CA ASN A 44 -0.59 21.49 4.04
C ASN A 44 -0.60 21.03 2.57
N GLN A 45 0.16 19.99 2.23
CA GLN A 45 0.13 19.41 0.88
C GLN A 45 -1.23 18.77 0.57
N LEU A 46 -1.81 18.05 1.52
CA LEU A 46 -3.15 17.46 1.37
C LEU A 46 -4.22 18.53 1.21
N LYS A 47 -4.13 19.63 1.97
CA LYS A 47 -5.02 20.80 1.84
C LYS A 47 -4.84 21.50 0.49
N LYS A 48 -3.59 21.71 0.05
CA LYS A 48 -3.29 22.33 -1.26
C LYS A 48 -3.82 21.50 -2.44
N LYS A 49 -3.85 20.17 -2.30
CA LYS A 49 -4.45 19.24 -3.27
C LYS A 49 -5.96 19.08 -3.08
N GLU A 50 -6.55 19.81 -2.14
CA GLU A 50 -7.98 19.77 -1.80
C GLU A 50 -8.46 18.39 -1.38
N PHE A 51 -7.60 17.49 -0.91
CA PHE A 51 -8.01 16.14 -0.46
C PHE A 51 -8.63 16.14 0.94
N ILE A 52 -8.24 17.12 1.76
CA ILE A 52 -8.77 17.30 3.10
C ILE A 52 -9.28 18.72 3.28
N ALA A 53 -10.34 18.85 4.06
CA ALA A 53 -10.87 20.12 4.52
C ALA A 53 -11.01 20.08 6.04
N LYS A 54 -11.13 21.26 6.65
CA LYS A 54 -11.30 21.42 8.09
C LYS A 54 -12.67 22.00 8.36
N ASP A 55 -13.40 21.37 9.26
CA ASP A 55 -14.64 21.86 9.86
C ASP A 55 -14.41 22.10 11.37
N ASN A 56 -15.43 22.59 12.06
CA ASN A 56 -15.44 22.79 13.51
C ASN A 56 -15.19 21.49 14.29
N SER A 57 -15.56 20.33 13.73
CA SER A 57 -15.37 19.01 14.33
C SER A 57 -14.00 18.39 14.08
N GLY A 58 -13.22 18.90 13.13
CA GLY A 58 -11.91 18.33 12.79
C GLY A 58 -11.62 18.31 11.29
N TRP A 59 -10.74 17.39 10.87
CA TRP A 59 -10.37 17.21 9.47
C TRP A 59 -11.23 16.12 8.83
N PHE A 60 -11.71 16.37 7.62
CA PHE A 60 -12.49 15.40 6.86
C PHE A 60 -12.00 15.31 5.41
N LEU A 61 -12.31 14.18 4.76
CA LEU A 61 -12.00 13.95 3.36
C LEU A 61 -13.02 14.63 2.46
N THR A 62 -12.52 15.39 1.49
CA THR A 62 -13.34 15.98 0.42
C THR A 62 -13.76 14.92 -0.60
N PRO A 63 -14.69 15.22 -1.52
CA PRO A 63 -15.01 14.31 -2.62
C PRO A 63 -13.80 13.93 -3.47
N SER A 64 -12.88 14.87 -3.72
CA SER A 64 -11.64 14.61 -4.46
C SER A 64 -10.67 13.72 -3.66
N GLY A 65 -10.59 13.91 -2.34
CA GLY A 65 -9.81 13.06 -1.45
C GLY A 65 -10.34 11.62 -1.40
N LYS A 66 -11.67 11.45 -1.34
CA LYS A 66 -12.31 10.12 -1.42
C LYS A 66 -12.00 9.43 -2.74
N LYS A 67 -12.19 10.12 -3.87
CA LYS A 67 -11.87 9.60 -5.20
C LYS A 67 -10.38 9.24 -5.36
N TYR A 68 -9.49 10.04 -4.77
CA TYR A 68 -8.06 9.73 -4.76
C TYR A 68 -7.76 8.43 -4.01
N ILE A 69 -8.40 8.23 -2.86
CA ILE A 69 -8.26 7.02 -2.04
C ILE A 69 -8.83 5.80 -2.76
N GLU A 70 -10.03 5.91 -3.36
CA GLU A 70 -10.64 4.84 -4.17
C GLU A 70 -9.70 4.42 -5.31
N LYS A 71 -9.20 5.38 -6.11
CA LYS A 71 -8.24 5.09 -7.18
C LYS A 71 -6.96 4.42 -6.64
N LYS A 72 -6.52 4.78 -5.43
CA LYS A 72 -5.37 4.14 -4.80
C LYS A 72 -5.68 2.72 -4.36
N TYR A 73 -6.84 2.45 -3.79
CA TYR A 73 -7.29 1.09 -3.51
C TYR A 73 -7.41 0.25 -4.77
N ASP A 74 -7.95 0.81 -5.86
CA ASP A 74 -8.02 0.12 -7.15
C ASP A 74 -6.64 -0.19 -7.71
N SER A 75 -5.68 0.73 -7.58
CA SER A 75 -4.28 0.46 -7.96
C SER A 75 -3.60 -0.60 -7.07
N LEU A 76 -4.19 -0.89 -5.91
CA LEU A 76 -3.77 -1.94 -5.01
C LEU A 76 -4.58 -3.23 -5.21
N ILE A 77 -5.44 -3.34 -6.23
CA ILE A 77 -6.07 -4.62 -6.59
C ILE A 77 -4.96 -5.65 -6.71
N GLN A 78 -5.04 -6.65 -5.83
CA GLN A 78 -4.08 -7.73 -5.78
C GLN A 78 -4.78 -8.99 -6.23
N PHE A 79 -4.19 -9.66 -7.20
CA PHE A 79 -4.63 -10.99 -7.57
C PHE A 79 -4.03 -12.02 -6.61
N GLU A 80 -4.83 -13.00 -6.20
CA GLU A 80 -4.30 -14.12 -5.44
C GLU A 80 -3.40 -14.98 -6.32
N SER A 81 -2.27 -15.43 -5.75
CA SER A 81 -1.41 -16.38 -6.46
C SER A 81 -2.05 -17.76 -6.35
N GLN A 82 -2.50 -18.29 -7.48
CA GLN A 82 -2.93 -19.69 -7.57
C GLN A 82 -1.74 -20.65 -7.71
N PHE A 83 -0.52 -20.11 -7.83
CA PHE A 83 0.68 -20.90 -8.08
C PHE A 83 1.45 -21.21 -6.80
N SER A 84 1.95 -22.44 -6.74
CA SER A 84 2.95 -22.88 -5.78
C SER A 84 4.36 -22.50 -6.24
N LYS A 85 5.28 -22.39 -5.28
CA LYS A 85 6.70 -22.08 -5.54
C LYS A 85 7.39 -23.12 -6.43
N ASN A 86 6.88 -24.36 -6.46
CA ASN A 86 7.45 -25.48 -7.18
C ASN A 86 6.79 -25.74 -8.55
N ASP A 87 5.86 -24.89 -8.98
CA ASP A 87 5.17 -25.10 -10.26
C ASP A 87 6.10 -24.97 -11.46
N SER A 88 5.77 -25.70 -12.53
CA SER A 88 6.58 -25.73 -13.74
C SER A 88 6.62 -24.36 -14.42
N LYS A 89 7.83 -23.81 -14.60
CA LYS A 89 8.05 -22.47 -15.14
C LYS A 89 8.13 -22.49 -16.67
N ASN A 90 6.98 -22.62 -17.31
CA ASN A 90 6.87 -22.84 -18.74
C ASN A 90 6.37 -21.62 -19.53
N LEU A 91 6.01 -20.53 -18.85
CA LEU A 91 5.56 -19.29 -19.47
C LEU A 91 6.65 -18.21 -19.40
N LEU A 92 6.90 -17.55 -20.53
CA LEU A 92 7.73 -16.36 -20.63
C LEU A 92 6.82 -15.14 -20.85
N VAL A 93 6.95 -14.14 -19.98
CA VAL A 93 6.23 -12.87 -20.07
C VAL A 93 7.22 -11.78 -20.44
N MET A 94 6.95 -11.11 -21.55
CA MET A 94 7.70 -9.97 -22.04
C MET A 94 6.76 -8.78 -22.21
N PHE A 95 7.16 -7.61 -21.72
CA PHE A 95 6.35 -6.41 -21.82
C PHE A 95 7.18 -5.17 -22.19
N ASP A 96 6.64 -4.30 -23.02
CA ASP A 96 7.25 -3.02 -23.36
C ASP A 96 6.39 -1.88 -22.81
N ILE A 97 6.67 -1.49 -21.56
CA ILE A 97 5.96 -0.41 -20.87
C ILE A 97 6.90 0.80 -20.80
N PRO A 98 6.52 1.97 -21.34
CA PRO A 98 7.38 3.15 -21.38
C PRO A 98 7.70 3.69 -19.97
N GLU A 99 8.79 4.44 -19.83
CA GLU A 99 9.23 4.99 -18.53
C GLU A 99 8.22 5.97 -17.92
N THR A 100 7.43 6.63 -18.77
CA THR A 100 6.33 7.50 -18.35
C THR A 100 5.27 6.75 -17.55
N LYS A 101 5.16 5.42 -17.74
CA LYS A 101 4.24 4.50 -17.03
C LYS A 101 4.98 3.64 -16.01
N LYS A 102 5.87 4.27 -15.23
CA LYS A 102 6.69 3.58 -14.22
C LYS A 102 5.85 2.87 -13.15
N ALA A 103 4.72 3.46 -12.75
CA ALA A 103 3.86 2.90 -11.71
C ALA A 103 3.24 1.56 -12.15
N GLU A 104 2.74 1.52 -13.39
CA GLU A 104 2.16 0.35 -14.03
C GLU A 104 3.23 -0.74 -14.21
N ARG A 105 4.45 -0.35 -14.56
CA ARG A 105 5.58 -1.27 -14.69
C ARG A 105 5.94 -1.95 -13.37
N GLU A 106 6.04 -1.16 -12.29
CA GLU A 106 6.33 -1.70 -10.96
C GLU A 106 5.16 -2.53 -10.41
N TRP A 107 3.92 -2.13 -10.69
CA TRP A 107 2.72 -2.91 -10.35
C TRP A 107 2.72 -4.29 -11.01
N LEU A 108 3.04 -4.37 -12.31
CA LEU A 108 3.13 -5.63 -13.04
C LEU A 108 4.25 -6.52 -12.47
N ARG A 109 5.44 -5.95 -12.23
CA ARG A 109 6.58 -6.67 -11.64
C ARG A 109 6.26 -7.19 -10.24
N TRP A 110 5.56 -6.41 -9.43
CA TRP A 110 5.14 -6.80 -8.09
C TRP A 110 4.21 -8.03 -8.14
N HIS A 111 3.26 -8.04 -9.07
CA HIS A 111 2.38 -9.19 -9.30
C HIS A 111 3.13 -10.43 -9.81
N LEU A 112 4.03 -10.27 -10.78
CA LEU A 112 4.84 -11.39 -11.28
C LEU A 112 5.69 -12.01 -10.16
N LYS A 113 6.27 -11.20 -9.26
CA LYS A 113 6.95 -11.71 -8.06
C LYS A 113 5.99 -12.48 -7.14
N LYS A 114 4.78 -11.95 -6.93
CA LYS A 114 3.72 -12.61 -6.13
C LYS A 114 3.36 -13.97 -6.70
N PHE A 115 3.31 -14.10 -8.03
CA PHE A 115 3.06 -15.36 -8.76
C PHE A 115 4.29 -16.26 -8.91
N HIS A 116 5.36 -16.01 -8.15
CA HIS A 116 6.60 -16.79 -8.18
C HIS A 116 7.33 -16.82 -9.53
N TYR A 117 7.12 -15.79 -10.37
CA TYR A 117 7.93 -15.62 -11.57
C TYR A 117 9.35 -15.20 -11.20
N GLN A 118 10.30 -15.69 -11.98
CA GLN A 118 11.71 -15.31 -11.92
C GLN A 118 11.98 -14.23 -12.96
N MET A 119 12.58 -13.12 -12.51
CA MET A 119 13.06 -12.07 -13.40
C MET A 119 14.31 -12.58 -14.13
N ILE A 120 14.24 -12.67 -15.47
CA ILE A 120 15.40 -12.94 -16.31
C ILE A 120 16.06 -11.60 -16.70
N GLN A 121 15.23 -10.63 -17.06
CA GLN A 121 15.62 -9.24 -17.31
C GLN A 121 14.52 -8.30 -16.79
N ARG A 122 14.78 -7.00 -16.75
CA ARG A 122 13.84 -6.00 -16.21
C ARG A 122 12.41 -6.08 -16.80
N SER A 123 12.30 -6.47 -18.06
CA SER A 123 11.04 -6.59 -18.80
C SER A 123 10.74 -8.02 -19.27
N VAL A 124 11.49 -9.00 -18.77
CA VAL A 124 11.40 -10.41 -19.19
C VAL A 124 11.35 -11.31 -17.96
N TRP A 125 10.27 -12.06 -17.82
CA TRP A 125 9.97 -12.87 -16.64
C TRP A 125 9.56 -14.28 -17.04
N ARG A 126 10.00 -15.28 -16.27
CA ARG A 126 9.67 -16.69 -16.51
C ARG A 126 8.95 -17.26 -15.29
N GLY A 127 7.81 -17.93 -15.51
CA GLY A 127 6.99 -18.43 -14.42
C GLY A 127 5.95 -19.47 -14.83
N PRO A 128 5.07 -19.84 -13.91
CA PRO A 128 4.06 -20.87 -14.11
C PRO A 128 2.92 -20.42 -15.04
N SER A 129 2.41 -21.37 -15.82
CA SER A 129 1.28 -21.21 -16.75
C SER A 129 0.08 -22.01 -16.25
N PRO A 130 -1.18 -21.58 -16.52
CA PRO A 130 -1.62 -20.34 -17.15
C PRO A 130 -1.84 -19.21 -16.14
N LEU A 131 -1.62 -17.95 -16.53
CA LEU A 131 -1.95 -16.78 -15.70
C LEU A 131 -3.44 -16.78 -15.31
N PRO A 132 -3.81 -16.30 -14.10
CA PRO A 132 -5.20 -16.20 -13.69
C PRO A 132 -6.01 -15.39 -14.70
N LYS A 133 -7.24 -15.80 -15.03
CA LYS A 133 -8.07 -15.09 -16.04
C LYS A 133 -8.42 -13.66 -15.64
N GLU A 134 -8.41 -13.38 -14.34
CA GLU A 134 -8.71 -12.06 -13.78
C GLU A 134 -7.51 -11.10 -13.90
N PHE A 135 -6.30 -11.63 -14.12
CA PHE A 135 -5.04 -10.89 -14.20
C PHE A 135 -4.85 -10.14 -15.52
#